data_AF-A0A3S4IW48-F1
#
_entry.id   AF-A0A3S4IW48-F1
#
_cell.length_a   1.000
_cell.length_b   1.000
_cell.length_c   1.000
_cell.angle_alpha   90.00
_cell.angle_beta   90.00
_cell.angle_gamma   90.00
#
_symmetry.space_group_name_H-M   'P 1'
#
loop_
_entity.id
_entity.type
_entity.pdbx_description
1 polymer ?
#
loop_
_entity_poly.entity_id
_entity_poly.type
_entity_poly.pdbx_seq_one_letter_code
_entity_poly.pdbx_strand_id
1 'polypeptide(L)'
;MADYYRLKRAPYGEMLLGLADQGELIPVKVEGWSHDAFVHASLAAELELAAAGKLNSGNTAILSPFDPLVWDRKRALELFDFDYKIECYTPAPKRKYGYFTLPVLNRGKLVGRLDAKAHRKEGVFEVKSLHLEPGARVSQRLADDLSAALGRMAAWHGAPRLAIGQAPGDLAARILA
;
A
#
# COMPACT_ATOMS: atom_id res chain seq x y z
N MET A 1 -11.55 -7.70 -15.71
CA MET A 1 -10.77 -6.44 -15.74
C MET A 1 -9.84 -6.47 -16.94
N ALA A 2 -9.54 -5.32 -17.55
CA ALA A 2 -8.43 -5.24 -18.52
C ALA A 2 -7.80 -3.83 -18.53
N ASP A 3 -6.83 -3.62 -17.65
CA ASP A 3 -5.59 -2.86 -17.89
C ASP A 3 -4.52 -3.45 -16.96
N TYR A 4 -4.61 -4.77 -16.69
CA TYR A 4 -3.61 -5.49 -15.89
C TYR A 4 -2.47 -5.89 -16.83
N TYR A 5 -1.25 -5.41 -16.59
CA TYR A 5 -0.10 -5.56 -17.49
C TYR A 5 -0.35 -5.11 -18.95
N ARG A 6 -1.20 -4.10 -19.16
CA ARG A 6 -1.54 -3.57 -20.51
C ARG A 6 -2.12 -4.63 -21.46
N LEU A 7 -2.70 -5.70 -20.93
CA LEU A 7 -3.38 -6.70 -21.76
C LEU A 7 -4.57 -6.09 -22.49
N LYS A 8 -4.82 -6.59 -23.71
CA LYS A 8 -5.92 -6.15 -24.57
C LYS A 8 -7.25 -6.34 -23.84
N ARG A 9 -8.10 -5.32 -23.89
CA ARG A 9 -9.47 -5.41 -23.36
C ARG A 9 -10.31 -6.34 -24.24
N ALA A 10 -10.89 -7.36 -23.61
CA ALA A 10 -11.94 -8.19 -24.18
C ALA A 10 -13.18 -8.07 -23.29
N PRO A 11 -14.41 -8.16 -23.84
CA PRO A 11 -15.60 -8.33 -23.03
C PRO A 11 -15.51 -9.64 -22.25
N TYR A 12 -15.68 -9.58 -20.93
CA TYR A 12 -15.59 -10.75 -20.04
C TYR A 12 -16.82 -10.87 -19.10
N GLY A 13 -17.83 -10.01 -19.26
CA GLY A 13 -18.99 -9.97 -18.36
C GLY A 13 -19.78 -11.27 -18.32
N GLU A 14 -20.18 -11.78 -19.49
CA GLU A 14 -20.91 -13.06 -19.60
C GLU A 14 -20.08 -14.24 -19.05
N MET A 15 -18.76 -14.23 -19.27
CA MET A 15 -17.86 -15.25 -18.71
C MET A 15 -17.87 -15.23 -17.18
N LEU A 16 -17.84 -14.05 -16.54
CA LEU A 16 -17.91 -13.95 -15.08
C LEU A 16 -19.25 -14.45 -14.53
N LEU A 17 -20.36 -14.15 -15.22
CA LEU A 17 -21.68 -14.67 -14.83
C LEU A 17 -21.75 -16.19 -14.97
N GLY A 18 -21.24 -16.76 -16.06
CA GLY A 18 -21.18 -18.21 -16.23
C GLY A 18 -20.34 -18.91 -15.16
N LEU A 19 -19.22 -18.31 -14.74
CA LEU A 19 -18.42 -18.83 -13.62
C LEU A 19 -19.14 -18.72 -12.27
N ALA A 20 -20.00 -17.70 -12.10
CA ALA A 20 -20.84 -17.59 -10.91
C ALA A 20 -21.95 -18.65 -10.89
N ASP A 21 -22.59 -18.93 -12.03
CA ASP A 21 -23.59 -20.00 -12.16
C ASP A 21 -22.99 -21.38 -11.87
N GLN A 22 -21.70 -21.56 -12.18
CA GLN A 22 -20.94 -22.78 -11.86
C GLN A 22 -20.46 -22.86 -10.41
N GLY A 23 -20.64 -21.80 -9.62
CA GLY A 23 -20.17 -21.72 -8.24
C GLY A 23 -18.66 -21.48 -8.08
N GLU A 24 -17.94 -21.13 -9.16
CA GLU A 24 -16.52 -20.76 -9.08
C GLU A 24 -16.30 -19.32 -8.62
N LEU A 25 -17.27 -18.45 -8.88
CA LEU A 25 -17.28 -17.06 -8.42
C LEU A 25 -18.50 -16.78 -7.55
N ILE A 26 -18.30 -15.95 -6.53
CA ILE A 26 -19.33 -15.42 -5.66
C ILE A 26 -19.57 -13.96 -6.05
N PRO A 27 -20.75 -13.61 -6.59
CA PRO A 27 -21.11 -12.22 -6.85
C PRO A 27 -21.22 -11.46 -5.52
N VAL A 28 -20.62 -10.28 -5.44
CA VAL A 28 -20.65 -9.42 -4.25
C VAL A 28 -20.98 -7.99 -4.62
N LYS A 29 -21.54 -7.26 -3.65
CA LYS A 29 -21.72 -5.81 -3.73
C LYS A 29 -20.78 -5.15 -2.73
N VAL A 30 -20.00 -4.19 -3.21
CA VAL A 30 -19.08 -3.40 -2.39
C VAL A 30 -19.71 -2.02 -2.23
N GLU A 31 -19.77 -1.53 -0.99
CA GLU A 31 -20.30 -0.21 -0.70
C GLU A 31 -19.53 0.87 -1.48
N GLY A 32 -20.24 1.81 -2.09
CA GLY A 32 -19.67 2.89 -2.90
C GLY A 32 -19.27 2.50 -4.32
N TRP A 33 -19.28 1.21 -4.69
CA TRP A 33 -18.97 0.77 -6.05
C TRP A 33 -20.22 0.74 -6.92
N SER A 34 -20.09 1.27 -8.14
CA SER A 34 -21.20 1.28 -9.12
C SER A 34 -21.17 0.09 -10.08
N HIS A 35 -20.15 -0.77 -10.00
CA HIS A 35 -19.98 -1.93 -10.87
C HIS A 35 -20.03 -3.24 -10.08
N ASP A 36 -20.28 -4.34 -10.78
CA ASP A 36 -20.26 -5.66 -10.17
C ASP A 36 -18.85 -6.08 -9.74
N ALA A 37 -18.80 -6.87 -8.68
CA ALA A 37 -17.59 -7.46 -8.15
C ALA A 37 -17.83 -8.94 -7.89
N PHE A 38 -16.76 -9.71 -7.97
CA PHE A 38 -16.78 -11.16 -7.79
C PHE A 38 -15.60 -11.55 -6.92
N VAL A 39 -15.83 -12.50 -6.02
CA VAL A 39 -14.80 -13.14 -5.20
C VAL A 39 -14.69 -14.58 -5.65
N HIS A 40 -13.47 -15.10 -5.79
CA HIS A 40 -13.29 -16.51 -6.12
C HIS A 40 -13.81 -17.39 -4.98
N ALA A 41 -14.50 -18.49 -5.30
CA ALA A 41 -15.16 -19.33 -4.29
C ALA A 41 -14.20 -19.92 -3.24
N SER A 42 -12.92 -20.07 -3.58
CA SER A 42 -11.88 -20.49 -2.63
C SER A 42 -11.67 -19.49 -1.47
N LEU A 43 -12.18 -18.27 -1.58
CA LEU A 43 -12.05 -17.20 -0.58
C LEU A 43 -13.37 -16.95 0.18
N ALA A 44 -14.31 -17.90 0.14
CA ALA A 44 -15.61 -17.75 0.79
C ALA A 44 -15.48 -17.50 2.30
N ALA A 45 -14.56 -18.18 2.98
CA ALA A 45 -14.34 -18.00 4.41
C ALA A 45 -13.81 -16.58 4.74
N GLU A 46 -12.88 -16.07 3.93
CA GLU A 46 -12.35 -14.72 4.05
C GLU A 46 -13.41 -13.66 3.73
N LEU A 47 -14.30 -13.94 2.78
CA LEU A 47 -15.44 -13.08 2.47
C LEU A 47 -16.38 -12.94 3.68
N GLU A 48 -16.71 -14.03 4.36
CA GLU A 48 -17.51 -14.01 5.59
C GLU A 48 -16.81 -13.19 6.70
N LEU A 49 -15.50 -13.37 6.87
CA LEU A 49 -14.71 -12.58 7.81
C LEU A 49 -14.70 -11.09 7.43
N ALA A 50 -14.60 -10.76 6.14
CA ALA A 50 -14.61 -9.39 5.66
C ALA A 50 -15.96 -8.72 5.90
N ALA A 51 -17.07 -9.40 5.57
CA ALA A 51 -18.43 -8.93 5.81
C ALA A 51 -18.70 -8.70 7.31
N ALA A 52 -18.12 -9.52 8.19
CA ALA A 52 -18.20 -9.37 9.63
C ALA A 52 -17.22 -8.33 10.22
N GLY A 53 -16.39 -7.66 9.40
CA GLY A 53 -15.35 -6.73 9.86
C GLY A 53 -14.21 -7.38 10.65
N LYS A 54 -14.00 -8.69 10.47
CA LYS A 54 -13.02 -9.52 11.21
C LYS A 54 -11.81 -9.92 10.37
N LEU A 55 -11.83 -9.66 9.07
CA LEU A 55 -10.67 -9.88 8.21
C LEU A 55 -9.59 -8.85 8.55
N ASN A 56 -8.50 -9.33 9.14
CA ASN A 56 -7.42 -8.48 9.65
C ASN A 56 -6.09 -8.89 9.00
N SER A 57 -5.27 -7.89 8.63
CA SER A 57 -3.90 -8.11 8.22
C SER A 57 -2.93 -7.75 9.33
N GLY A 58 -1.90 -8.57 9.50
CA GLY A 58 -0.78 -8.31 10.41
C GLY A 58 0.41 -7.60 9.75
N ASN A 59 0.40 -7.47 8.42
CA ASN A 59 1.60 -7.13 7.66
C ASN A 59 1.83 -5.63 7.55
N THR A 60 3.09 -5.23 7.72
CA THR A 60 3.57 -3.86 7.46
C THR A 60 4.75 -3.93 6.50
N ALA A 61 4.69 -3.13 5.44
CA ALA A 61 5.70 -3.10 4.38
C ALA A 61 5.80 -1.70 3.77
N ILE A 62 7.02 -1.36 3.33
CA ILE A 62 7.26 -0.21 2.47
C ILE A 62 7.20 -0.70 1.03
N LEU A 63 6.26 -0.18 0.25
CA LEU A 63 5.99 -0.67 -1.09
C LEU A 63 6.90 0.02 -2.12
N SER A 64 7.29 -0.74 -3.14
CA SER A 64 7.87 -0.17 -4.35
C SER A 64 6.84 0.75 -5.02
N PRO A 65 7.25 1.83 -5.71
CA PRO A 65 6.34 2.60 -6.57
C PRO A 65 5.74 1.77 -7.71
N PHE A 66 6.32 0.59 -7.98
CA PHE A 66 5.88 -0.36 -8.99
C PHE A 66 5.21 -1.61 -8.40
N ASP A 67 4.84 -1.56 -7.11
CA ASP A 67 4.16 -2.67 -6.45
C ASP A 67 2.77 -2.94 -7.09
N PRO A 68 2.36 -4.20 -7.29
CA PRO A 68 1.04 -4.55 -7.83
C PRO A 68 -0.16 -3.93 -7.10
N LEU A 69 -0.01 -3.54 -5.82
CA LEU A 69 -1.07 -2.87 -5.06
C LEU A 69 -1.29 -1.41 -5.50
N VAL A 70 -0.25 -0.72 -5.99
CA VAL A 70 -0.28 0.74 -6.22
C VAL A 70 0.05 1.14 -7.65
N TRP A 71 0.48 0.21 -8.49
CA TRP A 71 0.81 0.50 -9.90
C TRP A 71 -0.43 0.94 -10.72
N ASP A 72 -1.61 0.37 -10.43
CA ASP A 72 -2.89 0.82 -10.99
C ASP A 72 -3.49 1.89 -10.08
N ARG A 73 -3.24 3.15 -10.44
CA ARG A 73 -3.71 4.32 -9.68
C ARG A 73 -5.22 4.34 -9.47
N LYS A 74 -6.01 3.90 -10.46
CA LYS A 74 -7.48 3.93 -10.32
C LYS A 74 -7.93 2.93 -9.27
N ARG A 75 -7.34 1.74 -9.32
CA ARG A 75 -7.64 0.68 -8.35
C ARG A 75 -7.13 1.02 -6.95
N ALA A 76 -5.96 1.64 -6.83
CA ALA A 76 -5.44 2.11 -5.55
C ALA A 76 -6.34 3.19 -4.93
N LEU A 77 -6.85 4.12 -5.74
CA LEU A 77 -7.82 5.12 -5.30
C LEU A 77 -9.14 4.49 -4.87
N GLU A 78 -9.70 3.60 -5.67
CA GLU A 78 -11.00 2.97 -5.40
C GLU A 78 -10.99 2.03 -4.18
N LEU A 79 -9.89 1.28 -3.96
CA LEU A 79 -9.78 0.33 -2.84
C LEU A 79 -9.28 0.95 -1.54
N PHE A 80 -8.41 1.97 -1.61
CA PHE A 80 -7.68 2.48 -0.45
C PHE A 80 -7.80 3.99 -0.25
N ASP A 81 -8.58 4.69 -1.07
CA ASP A 81 -8.63 6.16 -1.12
C ASP A 81 -7.24 6.80 -1.25
N PHE A 82 -6.37 6.13 -2.01
CA PHE A 82 -4.95 6.45 -2.09
C PHE A 82 -4.60 7.01 -3.47
N ASP A 83 -4.71 8.33 -3.64
CA ASP A 83 -4.27 9.01 -4.86
C ASP A 83 -2.74 9.04 -4.95
N TYR A 84 -2.18 8.04 -5.61
CA TYR A 84 -0.74 7.84 -5.70
C TYR A 84 -0.14 8.29 -7.03
N LYS A 85 0.98 9.01 -6.93
CA LYS A 85 1.84 9.34 -8.05
C LYS A 85 3.29 9.38 -7.59
N ILE A 86 4.17 8.65 -8.28
CA ILE A 86 5.61 8.81 -8.09
C ILE A 86 6.05 10.20 -8.58
N GLU A 87 6.85 10.90 -7.79
CA GLU A 87 7.25 12.28 -8.08
C GLU A 87 8.66 12.39 -8.68
N CYS A 88 9.25 11.30 -9.17
CA CYS A 88 10.58 11.30 -9.77
C CYS A 88 10.65 12.19 -11.04
N TYR A 89 9.54 12.28 -11.77
CA TYR A 89 9.37 13.18 -12.93
C TYR A 89 8.90 14.59 -12.55
N THR A 90 8.61 14.84 -11.27
CA THR A 90 8.17 16.15 -10.79
C THR A 90 9.41 16.97 -10.40
N PRO A 91 9.54 18.24 -10.86
CA PRO A 91 10.64 19.11 -10.43
C PRO A 91 10.69 19.26 -8.91
N ALA A 92 11.89 19.31 -8.33
CA ALA A 92 12.07 19.26 -6.88
C ALA A 92 11.19 20.24 -6.07
N PRO A 93 11.02 21.52 -6.47
CA PRO A 93 10.18 22.47 -5.74
C PRO A 93 8.67 22.18 -5.79
N LYS A 94 8.22 21.33 -6.73
CA LYS A 94 6.81 20.96 -6.92
C LYS A 94 6.47 19.60 -6.29
N ARG A 95 7.45 18.94 -5.68
CA ARG A 95 7.26 17.64 -5.00
C ARG A 95 6.50 17.87 -3.70
N LYS A 96 5.52 17.00 -3.42
CA LYS A 96 4.75 17.01 -2.17
C LYS A 96 5.32 16.00 -1.19
N TYR A 97 5.69 14.81 -1.68
CA TYR A 97 6.09 13.69 -0.84
C TYR A 97 7.55 13.24 -1.03
N GLY A 98 8.21 13.67 -2.12
CA GLY A 98 9.64 13.44 -2.34
C GLY A 98 9.95 12.60 -3.57
N TYR A 99 11.23 12.42 -3.91
CA TYR A 99 11.66 11.96 -5.24
C TYR A 99 11.17 10.55 -5.59
N PHE A 100 11.41 9.58 -4.71
CA PHE A 100 11.03 8.19 -4.91
C PHE A 100 9.96 7.82 -3.89
N THR A 101 8.81 8.47 -3.97
CA THR A 101 7.70 8.31 -3.01
C THR A 101 7.30 6.84 -2.86
N LEU A 102 7.57 6.24 -1.70
CA LEU A 102 7.25 4.85 -1.36
C LEU A 102 5.97 4.79 -0.52
N PRO A 103 4.92 4.07 -0.94
CA PRO A 103 3.73 3.86 -0.11
C PRO A 103 4.03 3.04 1.13
N VAL A 104 3.32 3.33 2.22
CA VAL A 104 3.43 2.62 3.49
C VAL A 104 2.17 1.79 3.71
N LEU A 105 2.29 0.47 3.57
CA LEU A 105 1.23 -0.48 3.92
C LEU A 105 1.38 -0.85 5.40
N ASN A 106 0.34 -0.65 6.18
CA ASN A 106 0.26 -1.10 7.57
C ASN A 106 -1.08 -1.80 7.79
N ARG A 107 -1.01 -3.08 8.14
CA ARG A 107 -2.15 -3.88 8.60
C ARG A 107 -3.38 -3.81 7.68
N GLY A 108 -3.13 -3.87 6.37
CA GLY A 108 -4.17 -3.86 5.34
C GLY A 108 -4.61 -2.47 4.87
N LYS A 109 -3.95 -1.39 5.32
CA LYS A 109 -4.24 -0.02 4.92
C LYS A 109 -3.00 0.68 4.37
N LEU A 110 -3.18 1.54 3.37
CA LEU A 110 -2.14 2.47 2.93
C LEU A 110 -2.18 3.70 3.86
N VAL A 111 -1.29 3.74 4.84
CA VAL A 111 -1.34 4.71 5.95
C VAL A 111 -0.41 5.91 5.77
N GLY A 112 0.44 5.89 4.75
CA GLY A 112 1.37 6.96 4.52
C GLY A 112 2.25 6.79 3.30
N ARG A 113 3.22 7.69 3.18
CA ARG A 113 4.20 7.79 2.10
C ARG A 113 5.55 8.20 2.67
N LEU A 114 6.65 7.71 2.10
CA LEU A 114 7.97 8.17 2.48
C LEU A 114 8.91 8.36 1.30
N ASP A 115 9.90 9.24 1.44
CA ASP A 115 11.04 9.36 0.52
C ASP A 115 12.28 8.87 1.25
N ALA A 116 13.02 7.95 0.63
CA ALA A 116 14.17 7.33 1.26
C ALA A 116 15.40 7.28 0.35
N LYS A 117 16.57 7.19 0.98
CA LYS A 117 17.85 6.99 0.31
C LYS A 117 18.74 6.04 1.12
N ALA A 118 19.27 5.02 0.44
CA ALA A 118 20.25 4.11 1.01
C ALA A 118 21.68 4.64 0.74
N HIS A 119 22.33 5.18 1.77
CA HIS A 119 23.73 5.58 1.76
C HIS A 119 24.61 4.37 2.11
N ARG A 120 24.75 3.45 1.15
CA ARG A 120 25.41 2.14 1.37
C ARG A 120 26.84 2.23 1.88
N LYS A 121 27.61 3.24 1.44
CA LYS A 121 28.99 3.47 1.91
C LYS A 121 29.05 3.79 3.41
N GLU A 122 28.02 4.46 3.91
CA GLU A 122 27.90 4.84 5.32
C GLU A 122 27.11 3.77 6.11
N GLY A 123 26.45 2.84 5.44
CA GLY A 123 25.55 1.89 6.08
C GLY A 123 24.28 2.54 6.64
N VAL A 124 23.85 3.69 6.11
CA VAL A 124 22.68 4.46 6.58
C VAL A 124 21.53 4.37 5.59
N PHE A 125 20.36 3.95 6.04
CA PHE A 125 19.10 4.08 5.32
C PHE A 125 18.35 5.30 5.85
N GLU A 126 18.40 6.38 5.07
CA GLU A 126 17.79 7.65 5.39
C GLU A 126 16.35 7.68 4.90
N VAL A 127 15.38 7.85 5.80
CA VAL A 127 14.02 8.29 5.49
C VAL A 127 14.00 9.81 5.56
N LYS A 128 14.09 10.47 4.40
CA LYS A 128 14.16 11.93 4.31
C LYS A 128 12.90 12.59 4.80
N SER A 129 11.76 12.03 4.38
CA SER A 129 10.45 12.48 4.83
C SER A 129 9.49 11.31 4.92
N LEU A 130 8.66 11.31 5.96
CA LEU A 130 7.57 10.38 6.21
C LEU A 130 6.29 11.22 6.37
N HIS A 131 5.24 10.83 5.66
CA HIS A 131 3.96 11.49 5.62
C HIS A 131 2.89 10.46 5.95
N LEU A 132 1.90 10.85 6.76
CA LEU A 132 0.75 10.01 7.06
C LEU A 132 -0.46 10.44 6.24
N GLU A 133 -1.28 9.47 5.83
CA GLU A 133 -2.57 9.76 5.19
C GLU A 133 -3.57 10.36 6.19
N PRO A 134 -4.56 11.12 5.71
CA PRO A 134 -5.67 11.57 6.55
C PRO A 134 -6.29 10.40 7.34
N GLY A 135 -6.51 10.59 8.64
CA GLY A 135 -7.08 9.58 9.53
C GLY A 135 -6.07 8.60 10.14
N ALA A 136 -4.83 8.52 9.65
CA ALA A 136 -3.78 7.74 10.31
C ALA A 136 -3.31 8.45 11.58
N ARG A 137 -3.27 7.71 12.70
CA ARG A 137 -2.89 8.24 14.02
C ARG A 137 -1.51 7.79 14.41
N VAL A 138 -0.69 8.73 14.90
CA VAL A 138 0.57 8.40 15.55
C VAL A 138 0.26 7.61 16.82
N SER A 139 0.84 6.42 16.93
CA SER A 139 0.70 5.52 18.07
C SER A 139 1.98 4.70 18.21
N GLN A 140 2.21 4.15 19.41
CA GLN A 140 3.38 3.30 19.62
C GLN A 140 3.35 2.07 18.71
N ARG A 141 2.17 1.43 18.56
CA ARG A 141 2.00 0.28 17.67
C ARG A 141 2.38 0.59 16.21
N LEU A 142 1.96 1.75 15.69
CA LEU A 142 2.36 2.17 14.35
C LEU A 142 3.87 2.35 14.27
N ALA A 143 4.48 2.97 15.28
CA ALA A 143 5.93 3.16 15.30
C ALA A 143 6.69 1.83 15.34
N ASP A 144 6.26 0.87 16.16
CA ASP A 144 6.86 -0.46 16.25
C ASP A 144 6.75 -1.21 14.91
N ASP A 145 5.57 -1.19 14.30
CA ASP A 145 5.31 -1.80 12.99
C ASP A 145 6.20 -1.18 11.90
N LEU A 146 6.36 0.15 11.89
CA LEU A 146 7.20 0.88 10.95
C LEU A 146 8.68 0.64 11.21
N SER A 147 9.11 0.61 12.46
CA SER A 147 10.50 0.32 12.85
C SER A 147 10.92 -1.06 12.34
N ALA A 148 10.07 -2.09 12.57
CA ALA A 148 10.32 -3.42 12.05
C ALA A 148 10.38 -3.47 10.52
N ALA A 149 9.45 -2.79 9.82
CA ALA A 149 9.42 -2.76 8.36
C ALA A 149 10.62 -2.02 7.75
N LEU A 150 10.96 -0.85 8.29
CA LEU A 150 12.10 -0.04 7.87
C LEU A 150 13.41 -0.73 8.18
N GLY A 151 13.54 -1.41 9.32
CA GLY A 151 14.72 -2.19 9.67
C GLY A 151 14.99 -3.32 8.67
N ARG A 152 13.95 -4.07 8.28
CA ARG A 152 14.07 -5.09 7.21
C ARG A 152 14.49 -4.48 5.88
N MET A 153 13.91 -3.34 5.51
CA MET A 153 14.24 -2.64 4.27
C MET A 153 15.68 -2.12 4.27
N ALA A 154 16.10 -1.49 5.37
CA ALA A 154 17.45 -0.98 5.59
C ALA A 154 18.49 -2.10 5.49
N ALA A 155 18.24 -3.23 6.14
CA ALA A 155 19.07 -4.43 6.05
C ALA A 155 19.16 -4.96 4.61
N TRP A 156 18.03 -5.09 3.92
CA TRP A 156 17.98 -5.53 2.52
C TRP A 156 18.80 -4.64 1.57
N HIS A 157 18.81 -3.32 1.83
CA HIS A 157 19.60 -2.37 1.05
C HIS A 157 21.10 -2.35 1.38
N GLY A 158 21.55 -3.12 2.38
CA GLY A 158 22.93 -3.07 2.89
C GLY A 158 23.24 -1.79 3.65
N ALA A 159 22.24 -1.20 4.30
CA ALA A 159 22.34 0.07 5.01
C ALA A 159 21.58 0.03 6.34
N PRO A 160 22.01 -0.81 7.30
CA PRO A 160 21.17 -1.21 8.45
C PRO A 160 20.88 -0.10 9.46
N ARG A 161 21.62 1.01 9.46
CA ARG A 161 21.38 2.12 10.40
C ARG A 161 20.26 3.00 9.86
N LEU A 162 19.16 3.09 10.59
CA LEU A 162 18.07 4.00 10.24
C LEU A 162 18.40 5.43 10.65
N ALA A 163 18.11 6.38 9.76
CA ALA A 163 18.03 7.80 10.06
C ALA A 163 16.70 8.33 9.54
N ILE A 164 15.98 9.10 10.34
CA ILE A 164 14.69 9.68 9.95
C ILE A 164 14.78 11.19 10.06
N GLY A 165 14.51 11.88 8.95
CA GLY A 165 14.44 13.33 8.86
C GLY A 165 13.05 13.82 9.27
N GLN A 166 12.26 14.28 8.31
CA GLN A 166 10.93 14.84 8.58
C GLN A 166 9.90 13.73 8.84
N ALA A 167 9.15 13.81 9.93
CA ALA A 167 8.01 12.95 10.21
C ALA A 167 6.96 13.70 11.06
N PRO A 168 5.68 13.27 11.08
CA PRO A 168 4.65 13.95 11.86
C PRO A 168 4.81 13.72 13.37
N GLY A 169 4.66 14.79 14.15
CA GLY A 169 4.69 14.72 15.61
C GLY A 169 5.98 14.10 16.15
N ASP A 170 5.82 13.12 17.04
CA ASP A 170 6.92 12.38 17.68
C ASP A 170 7.25 11.04 16.99
N LEU A 171 6.66 10.78 15.81
CA LEU A 171 6.74 9.47 15.15
C LEU A 171 8.19 9.04 14.84
N ALA A 172 9.06 9.96 14.40
CA ALA A 172 10.47 9.65 14.16
C ALA A 172 11.18 9.15 15.43
N ALA A 173 10.95 9.83 16.57
CA ALA A 173 11.55 9.43 17.84
C ALA A 173 11.05 8.06 18.29
N ARG A 174 9.75 7.76 18.11
CA ARG A 174 9.16 6.46 18.47
C ARG A 174 9.68 5.31 17.61
N ILE A 175 9.96 5.56 16.32
CA ILE A 175 10.50 4.54 15.41
C ILE A 175 11.96 4.21 15.76
N LEU A 176 12.72 5.22 16.20
CA LEU A 176 14.15 5.10 16.52
C LEU A 176 14.45 4.71 17.98
N ALA A 177 13.43 4.66 18.84
CA ALA A 177 13.53 4.22 20.23
C ALA A 177 13.72 2.70 20.32
#